data_AF-A0A6P5YNU8-F1
#
_entry.id   AF-A0A6P5YNU8-F1
#
_cell.length_a   1.000
_cell.length_b   1.000
_cell.length_c   1.000
_cell.angle_alpha   90.00
_cell.angle_beta   90.00
_cell.angle_gamma   90.00
#
_symmetry.space_group_name_H-M   'P 1'
#
loop_
_entity.id
_entity.type
_entity.pdbx_description
1 polymer ?
#
loop_
_entity_poly.entity_id
_entity_poly.type
_entity_poly.pdbx_seq_one_letter_code
_entity_poly.pdbx_strand_id
1 'polypeptide(L)'
;MNLENIYRNGSVEWSSRYSCAPNMELKMSKKIVPSNYATNFKKLLGIGILDGARVKYISISMERVLDGIFRKGGYLCGCSFCNLSKVRSAYEFEQHAGAKTRHPNNHINLENGKSIYNIIQELKTAPLSILDEVIKDVAGTSINEESFQDWKVTIGFRRKEFKQIMLNLVTIVGEMKNR
;
A
#
# COMPACT_ATOMS: atom_id res chain seq x y z
N MET A 1 36.02 27.17 -20.30
CA MET A 1 35.17 28.13 -21.02
C MET A 1 33.87 28.23 -20.25
N ASN A 2 33.58 29.43 -19.76
CA ASN A 2 32.45 29.76 -18.91
C ASN A 2 31.34 30.39 -19.76
N LEU A 3 30.11 30.08 -19.35
CA LEU A 3 28.94 30.96 -19.28
C LEU A 3 28.38 31.62 -20.56
N GLU A 4 27.09 31.34 -20.77
CA GLU A 4 25.98 32.30 -20.94
C GLU A 4 25.01 31.87 -22.07
N ASN A 5 23.78 31.43 -21.75
CA ASN A 5 22.57 32.25 -21.50
C ASN A 5 21.88 32.58 -22.86
N ILE A 6 20.56 32.42 -23.09
CA ILE A 6 19.46 33.11 -22.42
C ILE A 6 18.10 32.46 -22.87
N TYR A 7 17.29 31.91 -21.96
CA TYR A 7 15.99 32.44 -21.44
C TYR A 7 14.79 32.08 -22.34
N ARG A 8 13.53 31.94 -21.91
CA ARG A 8 12.70 32.23 -20.71
C ARG A 8 11.32 31.59 -21.04
N ASN A 9 10.29 31.41 -20.22
CA ASN A 9 9.86 31.80 -18.88
C ASN A 9 8.60 30.93 -18.63
N GLY A 10 8.23 30.65 -17.38
CA GLY A 10 6.89 30.11 -17.12
C GLY A 10 6.72 29.41 -15.78
N SER A 11 6.90 30.15 -14.70
CA SER A 11 6.41 29.84 -13.35
C SER A 11 4.94 29.41 -13.36
N VAL A 12 4.63 28.21 -12.83
CA VAL A 12 3.26 27.86 -12.44
C VAL A 12 3.25 27.42 -10.98
N GLU A 13 2.73 28.35 -10.19
CA GLU A 13 2.36 28.30 -8.79
C GLU A 13 1.14 27.39 -8.60
N TRP A 14 1.26 26.28 -7.87
CA TRP A 14 0.09 25.45 -7.51
C TRP A 14 -0.50 25.92 -6.18
N SER A 15 -1.24 27.02 -6.25
CA SER A 15 -2.11 27.48 -5.17
C SER A 15 -3.51 26.88 -5.31
N SER A 16 -3.91 26.20 -4.25
CA SER A 16 -5.25 25.79 -3.80
C SER A 16 -6.44 26.56 -4.42
N ARG A 17 -7.52 25.85 -4.81
CA ARG A 17 -8.92 26.18 -4.47
C ARG A 17 -9.95 25.16 -4.97
N TYR A 18 -10.97 24.99 -4.15
CA TYR A 18 -12.13 24.12 -4.21
C TYR A 18 -13.18 24.55 -5.26
N SER A 19 -13.85 23.54 -5.85
CA SER A 19 -15.30 23.43 -6.19
C SER A 19 -15.98 24.33 -7.25
N CYS A 20 -16.70 23.71 -8.20
CA CYS A 20 -18.17 23.84 -8.33
C CYS A 20 -18.79 22.75 -9.26
N ALA A 21 -19.99 22.29 -8.90
CA ALA A 21 -20.76 21.11 -9.35
C ALA A 21 -21.79 21.43 -10.48
N PRO A 22 -22.87 20.66 -10.78
CA PRO A 22 -23.16 19.21 -10.67
C PRO A 22 -23.64 18.59 -12.02
N ASN A 23 -23.65 17.26 -12.18
CA ASN A 23 -24.55 16.60 -13.15
C ASN A 23 -25.28 15.44 -12.47
N MET A 24 -26.60 15.50 -12.56
CA MET A 24 -27.62 14.63 -12.04
C MET A 24 -27.99 13.61 -13.14
N GLU A 25 -27.52 12.38 -13.02
CA GLU A 25 -28.15 11.24 -13.69
C GLU A 25 -28.41 10.12 -12.69
N LEU A 26 -29.69 10.01 -12.32
CA LEU A 26 -30.27 8.87 -11.62
C LEU A 26 -30.41 7.69 -12.59
N LYS A 27 -29.45 6.75 -12.56
CA LYS A 27 -29.71 5.38 -13.04
C LYS A 27 -29.08 4.34 -12.12
N MET A 28 -29.93 3.88 -11.21
CA MET A 28 -30.18 2.49 -10.81
C MET A 28 -28.99 1.55 -10.61
N SER A 29 -29.01 0.91 -9.43
CA SER A 29 -28.17 -0.24 -9.06
C SER A 29 -26.73 0.13 -8.71
N LYS A 30 -26.56 0.90 -7.63
CA LYS A 30 -25.40 0.70 -6.77
C LYS A 30 -25.45 -0.74 -6.27
N LYS A 31 -24.85 -1.68 -7.01
CA LYS A 31 -24.20 -2.81 -6.37
C LYS A 31 -23.36 -2.16 -5.27
N ILE A 32 -23.71 -2.41 -4.02
CA ILE A 32 -22.85 -2.10 -2.89
C ILE A 32 -21.66 -3.04 -3.05
N VAL A 33 -20.77 -2.70 -3.98
CA VAL A 33 -19.40 -3.15 -3.95
C VAL A 33 -18.81 -2.32 -2.82
N PRO A 34 -18.44 -2.90 -1.67
CA PRO A 34 -17.69 -2.16 -0.67
C PRO A 34 -16.30 -1.85 -1.23
N SER A 35 -16.22 -0.86 -2.12
CA SER A 35 -15.00 -0.48 -2.86
C SER A 35 -14.02 0.33 -2.02
N ASN A 36 -14.15 0.35 -0.69
CA ASN A 36 -13.38 1.25 0.17
C ASN A 36 -12.66 0.59 1.34
N TYR A 37 -12.58 -0.75 1.38
CA TYR A 37 -11.82 -1.43 2.43
C TYR A 37 -10.33 -1.59 2.12
N ALA A 38 -9.98 -1.65 0.84
CA ALA A 38 -8.59 -1.79 0.38
C ALA A 38 -7.78 -0.47 0.45
N THR A 39 -8.41 0.65 0.80
CA THR A 39 -7.81 1.99 0.61
C THR A 39 -6.74 2.37 1.63
N ASN A 40 -6.19 1.45 2.43
CA ASN A 40 -4.91 1.75 3.05
C ASN A 40 -4.06 0.50 3.16
N PHE A 41 -3.38 0.16 2.07
CA PHE A 41 -2.13 -0.62 2.13
C PHE A 41 -1.22 -0.19 3.30
N LYS A 42 -1.17 1.12 3.63
CA LYS A 42 -0.49 1.64 4.82
C LYS A 42 -1.05 1.13 6.16
N LYS A 43 -2.35 0.89 6.26
CA LYS A 43 -2.97 0.28 7.44
C LYS A 43 -2.70 -1.23 7.47
N LEU A 44 -2.76 -1.91 6.32
CA LEU A 44 -2.44 -3.35 6.23
C LEU A 44 -0.98 -3.62 6.62
N LEU A 45 -0.02 -2.91 6.04
CA LEU A 45 1.39 -3.02 6.44
C LEU A 45 1.71 -2.35 7.78
N GLY A 46 0.96 -1.31 8.15
CA GLY A 46 1.12 -0.63 9.43
C GLY A 46 0.70 -1.47 10.63
N ILE A 47 -0.09 -2.53 10.43
CA ILE A 47 -0.39 -3.55 11.45
C ILE A 47 0.81 -4.50 11.66
N GLY A 48 1.86 -4.40 10.83
CA GLY A 48 3.10 -5.15 11.03
C GLY A 48 3.09 -6.56 10.43
N ILE A 49 2.19 -6.86 9.49
CA ILE A 49 2.14 -8.17 8.82
C ILE A 49 3.48 -8.53 8.14
N LEU A 50 4.21 -7.52 7.66
CA LEU A 50 5.55 -7.68 7.08
C LEU A 50 6.67 -7.17 8.02
N ASP A 51 6.36 -6.84 9.28
CA ASP A 51 7.39 -6.35 10.19
C ASP A 51 8.38 -7.47 10.53
N GLY A 52 9.66 -7.19 10.30
CA GLY A 52 10.73 -8.17 10.40
C GLY A 52 11.06 -8.87 9.08
N ALA A 53 10.29 -8.65 8.01
CA ALA A 53 10.56 -9.20 6.70
C ALA A 53 11.90 -8.71 6.14
N ARG A 54 12.72 -9.62 5.63
CA ARG A 54 13.95 -9.27 4.93
C ARG A 54 13.62 -8.69 3.57
N VAL A 55 14.27 -7.57 3.25
CA VAL A 55 14.14 -6.89 1.96
C VAL A 55 15.50 -6.66 1.36
N LYS A 56 15.53 -6.54 0.03
CA LYS A 56 16.72 -6.20 -0.74
C LYS A 56 16.38 -5.17 -1.80
N TYR A 57 17.12 -4.07 -1.81
CA TYR A 57 17.18 -3.19 -2.97
C TYR A 57 18.05 -3.81 -4.05
N ILE A 58 17.58 -3.79 -5.29
CA ILE A 58 18.34 -4.22 -6.47
C ILE A 58 18.22 -3.14 -7.53
N SER A 59 19.34 -2.56 -7.96
CA SER A 59 19.33 -1.57 -9.05
C SER A 59 18.89 -2.20 -10.37
N ILE A 60 18.44 -1.35 -11.30
CA ILE A 60 18.09 -1.79 -12.67
C ILE A 60 19.28 -2.47 -13.36
N SER A 61 20.51 -1.98 -13.12
CA SER A 61 21.74 -2.60 -13.63
C SER A 61 22.15 -3.87 -12.87
N MET A 62 21.49 -4.21 -11.77
CA MET A 62 21.84 -5.29 -10.83
C MET A 62 23.22 -5.16 -10.15
N GLU A 63 23.94 -4.06 -10.38
CA GLU A 63 25.27 -3.82 -9.80
C GLU A 63 25.21 -3.35 -8.35
N ARG A 64 24.09 -2.80 -7.91
CA ARG A 64 23.90 -2.28 -6.54
C ARG A 64 22.86 -3.11 -5.83
N VAL A 65 23.30 -3.70 -4.72
CA VAL A 65 22.45 -4.51 -3.85
C VAL A 65 22.61 -3.99 -2.42
N LEU A 66 21.47 -3.75 -1.76
CA LEU A 66 21.46 -3.34 -0.36
C LEU A 66 20.38 -4.11 0.39
N ASP A 67 20.80 -4.83 1.42
CA ASP A 67 19.90 -5.55 2.32
C ASP A 67 19.28 -4.62 3.37
N GLY A 68 18.10 -5.01 3.84
CA GLY A 68 17.39 -4.31 4.91
C GLY A 68 16.28 -5.16 5.52
N ILE A 69 15.56 -4.55 6.46
CA ILE A 69 14.41 -5.17 7.13
C ILE A 69 13.22 -4.23 7.01
N PHE A 70 12.08 -4.74 6.56
CA PHE A 70 10.82 -4.00 6.60
C PHE A 70 10.34 -3.85 8.04
N ARG A 71 10.07 -2.62 8.48
CA ARG A 71 9.59 -2.36 9.84
C ARG A 71 8.76 -1.09 9.92
N LYS A 72 7.60 -1.15 10.57
CA LYS A 72 6.69 -0.02 10.82
C LYS A 72 6.37 0.79 9.56
N GLY A 73 6.20 0.11 8.42
CA GLY A 73 5.87 0.78 7.14
C GLY A 73 7.06 1.43 6.42
N GLY A 74 8.30 1.22 6.89
CA GLY A 74 9.53 1.67 6.26
C GLY A 74 10.62 0.60 6.31
N TYR A 75 11.88 1.02 6.21
CA TYR A 75 13.02 0.12 6.01
C TYR A 75 14.14 0.42 6.99
N LEU A 76 14.56 -0.60 7.73
CA LEU A 76 15.84 -0.58 8.43
C LEU A 76 16.94 -0.89 7.44
N CYS A 77 17.87 0.04 7.28
CA CYS A 77 18.96 -0.05 6.32
C CYS A 77 20.11 -0.91 6.86
N GLY A 78 20.53 -1.92 6.09
CA GLY A 78 21.63 -2.83 6.42
C GLY A 78 23.03 -2.34 5.99
N CYS A 79 23.17 -1.10 5.54
CA CYS A 79 24.50 -0.55 5.22
C CYS A 79 25.37 -0.39 6.49
N SER A 80 26.69 -0.34 6.31
CA SER A 80 27.69 -0.23 7.38
C SER A 80 27.52 0.98 8.29
N PHE A 81 26.83 2.03 7.83
CA PHE A 81 26.61 3.25 8.61
C PHE A 81 25.30 3.25 9.40
N CYS A 82 24.33 2.41 9.03
CA CYS A 82 22.99 2.47 9.62
C CYS A 82 22.79 1.48 10.77
N ASN A 83 23.47 0.33 10.75
CA ASN A 83 23.34 -0.71 11.77
C ASN A 83 21.88 -1.05 12.13
N LEU A 84 20.97 -1.02 11.15
CA LEU A 84 19.53 -1.28 11.33
C LEU A 84 18.86 -0.44 12.45
N SER A 85 19.39 0.75 12.74
CA SER A 85 19.01 1.54 13.93
C SER A 85 17.73 2.37 13.75
N LYS A 86 17.53 2.94 12.56
CA LYS A 86 16.44 3.88 12.27
C LYS A 86 15.65 3.45 11.06
N VAL A 87 14.32 3.54 11.17
CA VAL A 87 13.39 3.32 10.05
C VAL A 87 13.52 4.46 9.06
N ARG A 88 13.75 4.11 7.79
CA ARG A 88 13.89 5.02 6.65
C ARG A 88 12.73 4.86 5.68
N SER A 89 12.45 5.92 4.94
CA SER A 89 11.56 5.86 3.78
C SER A 89 12.18 5.05 2.64
N ALA A 90 11.35 4.63 1.67
CA ALA A 90 11.83 3.91 0.48
C ALA A 90 12.91 4.69 -0.28
N TYR A 91 12.73 6.01 -0.35
CA TYR A 91 13.65 6.91 -1.04
C TYR A 91 14.99 7.03 -0.31
N GLU A 92 14.97 7.24 1.01
CA GLU A 92 16.21 7.27 1.82
C GLU A 92 16.95 5.92 1.76
N PHE A 93 16.22 4.80 1.83
CA PHE A 93 16.81 3.46 1.71
C PHE A 93 17.49 3.25 0.36
N GLU A 94 16.86 3.68 -0.74
CA GLU A 94 17.47 3.63 -2.07
C GLU A 94 18.70 4.54 -2.19
N GLN A 95 18.67 5.75 -1.61
CA GLN A 95 19.84 6.62 -1.57
C GLN A 95 21.03 5.97 -0.87
N HIS A 96 20.77 5.20 0.19
CA HIS A 96 21.80 4.44 0.89
C HIS A 96 22.37 3.29 0.06
N ALA A 97 21.63 2.81 -0.94
CA ALA A 97 22.14 1.85 -1.93
C ALA A 97 23.00 2.54 -3.03
N GLY A 98 23.11 3.87 -2.99
CA GLY A 98 23.82 4.66 -4.00
C GLY A 98 23.01 4.89 -5.28
N ALA A 99 21.68 4.78 -5.20
CA ALA A 99 20.79 4.95 -6.34
C ALA A 99 19.73 6.04 -6.08
N LYS A 100 19.04 6.44 -7.15
CA LYS A 100 17.91 7.37 -7.08
C LYS A 100 16.99 7.15 -8.26
N THR A 101 15.78 6.69 -8.00
CA THR A 101 14.75 6.44 -9.00
C THR A 101 13.46 7.18 -8.65
N ARG A 102 12.54 7.24 -9.61
CA ARG A 102 11.21 7.84 -9.39
C ARG A 102 10.33 6.98 -8.48
N HIS A 103 10.54 5.66 -8.48
CA HIS A 103 9.68 4.70 -7.79
C HIS A 103 10.50 3.64 -7.03
N PRO A 104 11.08 4.00 -5.86
CA PRO A 104 11.97 3.10 -5.12
C PRO A 104 11.32 1.76 -4.75
N ASN A 105 10.02 1.75 -4.43
CA ASN A 105 9.27 0.52 -4.09
C ASN A 105 9.18 -0.51 -5.23
N ASN A 106 9.50 -0.13 -6.47
CA ASN A 106 9.57 -1.06 -7.59
C ASN A 106 10.88 -1.87 -7.59
N HIS A 107 11.88 -1.38 -6.86
CA HIS A 107 13.24 -1.92 -6.83
C HIS A 107 13.60 -2.54 -5.46
N ILE A 108 12.70 -2.45 -4.49
CA ILE A 108 12.83 -3.09 -3.18
C ILE A 108 11.97 -4.36 -3.20
N ASN A 109 12.62 -5.50 -2.99
CA ASN A 109 12.00 -6.82 -3.11
C ASN A 109 12.09 -7.57 -1.78
N LEU A 110 11.09 -8.41 -1.51
CA LEU A 110 11.16 -9.44 -0.48
C LEU A 110 12.04 -10.62 -0.94
N GLU A 111 12.36 -11.54 -0.02
CA GLU A 111 13.11 -12.76 -0.33
C GLU A 111 12.42 -13.67 -1.36
N ASN A 112 11.10 -13.57 -1.51
CA ASN A 112 10.33 -14.27 -2.54
C ASN A 112 10.43 -13.62 -3.94
N GLY A 113 11.19 -12.53 -4.08
CA GLY A 113 11.39 -11.81 -5.34
C GLY A 113 10.25 -10.87 -5.73
N LYS A 114 9.15 -10.81 -4.96
CA LYS A 114 8.09 -9.82 -5.21
C LYS A 114 8.52 -8.45 -4.71
N SER A 115 8.34 -7.43 -5.56
CA SER A 115 8.58 -6.04 -5.17
C SER A 115 7.51 -5.55 -4.20
N ILE A 116 7.88 -4.58 -3.35
CA ILE A 116 6.91 -3.93 -2.46
C ILE A 116 5.76 -3.33 -3.27
N TYR A 117 6.04 -2.78 -4.47
CA TYR A 117 4.98 -2.34 -5.38
C TYR A 117 4.03 -3.46 -5.81
N ASN A 118 4.54 -4.63 -6.22
CA ASN A 118 3.67 -5.73 -6.65
C ASN A 118 2.79 -6.21 -5.49
N ILE A 119 3.36 -6.34 -4.29
CA ILE A 119 2.61 -6.69 -3.07
C ILE A 119 1.51 -5.66 -2.80
N ILE A 120 1.80 -4.36 -2.94
CA ILE A 120 0.79 -3.29 -2.83
C ILE A 120 -0.36 -3.53 -3.80
N GLN A 121 -0.05 -3.83 -5.06
CA GLN A 121 -1.06 -3.98 -6.09
C GLN A 121 -1.91 -5.21 -5.86
N GLU A 122 -1.31 -6.37 -5.57
CA GLU A 122 -2.02 -7.62 -5.30
C GLU A 122 -2.96 -7.48 -4.10
N LEU A 123 -2.53 -6.82 -3.02
CA LEU A 123 -3.37 -6.56 -1.86
C LEU A 123 -4.50 -5.56 -2.12
N LYS A 124 -4.32 -4.62 -3.05
CA LYS A 124 -5.34 -3.64 -3.42
C LYS A 124 -6.44 -4.24 -4.29
N THR A 125 -6.09 -5.18 -5.16
CA THR A 125 -7.01 -5.80 -6.12
C THR A 125 -7.67 -7.06 -5.58
N ALA A 126 -7.13 -7.66 -4.51
CA ALA A 126 -7.66 -8.85 -3.88
C ALA A 126 -9.08 -8.66 -3.31
N PRO A 127 -10.05 -9.54 -3.66
CA PRO A 127 -11.33 -9.60 -2.98
C PRO A 127 -11.18 -9.93 -1.50
N LEU A 128 -12.02 -9.32 -0.66
CA LEU A 128 -11.99 -9.55 0.79
C LEU A 128 -12.16 -11.01 1.17
N SER A 129 -12.87 -11.82 0.39
CA SER A 129 -13.14 -13.23 0.69
C SER A 129 -11.87 -14.09 0.71
N ILE A 130 -10.86 -13.74 -0.10
CA ILE A 130 -9.60 -14.49 -0.25
C ILE A 130 -8.39 -13.71 0.25
N LEU A 131 -8.61 -12.56 0.90
CA LEU A 131 -7.52 -11.63 1.24
C LEU A 131 -6.47 -12.26 2.17
N ASP A 132 -6.86 -13.18 3.05
CA ASP A 132 -5.93 -13.90 3.91
C ASP A 132 -5.05 -14.90 3.15
N GLU A 133 -5.57 -15.53 2.09
CA GLU A 133 -4.79 -16.37 1.19
C GLU A 133 -3.80 -15.52 0.39
N VAL A 134 -4.26 -14.39 -0.15
CA VAL A 134 -3.39 -13.46 -0.90
C VAL A 134 -2.28 -12.92 -0.01
N ILE A 135 -2.57 -12.53 1.24
CA ILE A 135 -1.52 -12.06 2.16
C ILE A 135 -0.46 -13.13 2.41
N LYS A 136 -0.88 -14.38 2.62
CA LYS A 136 0.07 -15.49 2.80
C LYS A 136 0.91 -15.73 1.55
N ASP A 137 0.31 -15.65 0.38
CA ASP A 137 1.02 -15.82 -0.89
C ASP A 137 2.04 -14.70 -1.14
N VAL A 138 1.64 -13.43 -0.99
CA VAL A 138 2.50 -12.28 -1.27
C VAL A 138 3.62 -12.11 -0.25
N ALA A 139 3.35 -12.44 1.02
CA ALA A 139 4.34 -12.35 2.09
C ALA A 139 5.24 -13.61 2.12
N GLY A 140 4.71 -14.76 1.72
CA GLY A 140 5.41 -16.05 1.82
C GLY A 140 5.90 -16.31 3.24
N THR A 141 7.18 -16.69 3.36
CA THR A 141 7.87 -16.92 4.65
C THR A 141 8.15 -15.64 5.45
N SER A 142 7.96 -14.46 4.85
CA SER A 142 8.22 -13.17 5.50
C SER A 142 7.06 -12.65 6.35
N ILE A 143 6.01 -13.46 6.54
CA ILE A 143 4.83 -13.08 7.31
C ILE A 143 5.10 -13.09 8.82
N ASN A 144 4.71 -12.02 9.50
CA ASN A 144 4.65 -11.99 10.96
C ASN A 144 3.34 -12.64 11.42
N GLU A 145 3.40 -13.88 11.91
CA GLU A 145 2.21 -14.66 12.24
C GLU A 145 1.37 -14.02 13.36
N GLU A 146 2.00 -13.43 14.37
CA GLU A 146 1.30 -12.72 15.46
C GLU A 146 0.49 -11.54 14.93
N SER A 147 1.14 -10.65 14.19
CA SER A 147 0.50 -9.49 13.55
C SER A 147 -0.56 -9.91 12.53
N PHE A 148 -0.37 -11.05 11.88
CA PHE A 148 -1.33 -11.61 10.94
C PHE A 148 -2.60 -12.13 11.63
N GLN A 149 -2.48 -12.76 12.80
CA GLN A 149 -3.64 -13.17 13.60
C GLN A 149 -4.41 -11.97 14.16
N ASP A 150 -3.71 -10.96 14.68
CA ASP A 150 -4.32 -9.70 15.14
C ASP A 150 -5.05 -8.97 14.00
N TRP A 151 -4.45 -8.97 12.82
CA TRP A 151 -5.09 -8.48 11.61
C TRP A 151 -6.36 -9.27 11.27
N LYS A 152 -6.31 -10.62 11.31
CA LYS A 152 -7.47 -11.49 11.04
C LYS A 152 -8.63 -11.23 12.00
N VAL A 153 -8.35 -11.01 13.27
CA VAL A 153 -9.36 -10.63 14.26
C VAL A 153 -9.97 -9.28 13.88
N THR A 154 -9.13 -8.28 13.59
CA THR A 154 -9.57 -6.92 13.23
C THR A 154 -10.43 -6.88 11.97
N ILE A 155 -10.09 -7.62 10.92
CA ILE A 155 -10.95 -7.72 9.72
C ILE A 155 -12.19 -8.57 9.97
N GLY A 156 -12.10 -9.58 10.85
CA GLY A 156 -13.20 -10.48 11.19
C GLY A 156 -14.34 -9.73 11.85
N PHE A 157 -14.02 -8.83 12.79
CA PHE A 157 -14.98 -7.89 13.37
C PHE A 157 -15.66 -7.06 12.28
N ARG A 158 -14.88 -6.53 11.34
CA ARG A 158 -15.40 -5.63 10.29
C ARG A 158 -16.21 -6.38 9.23
N ARG A 159 -15.90 -7.66 8.97
CA ARG A 159 -16.75 -8.57 8.17
C ARG A 159 -18.10 -8.82 8.85
N LYS A 160 -18.14 -9.02 10.18
CA LYS A 160 -19.38 -9.26 10.93
C LYS A 160 -20.28 -8.02 10.95
N GLU A 161 -19.71 -6.83 11.22
CA GLU A 161 -20.46 -5.57 11.17
C GLU A 161 -21.05 -5.31 9.78
N PHE A 162 -20.24 -5.50 8.72
CA PHE A 162 -20.72 -5.32 7.35
C PHE A 162 -21.81 -6.32 6.98
N LYS A 163 -21.67 -7.60 7.37
CA LYS A 163 -22.73 -8.61 7.18
C LYS A 163 -24.02 -8.22 7.90
N GLN A 164 -23.94 -7.69 9.12
CA GLN A 164 -25.11 -7.24 9.88
C GLN A 164 -25.79 -6.04 9.21
N ILE A 165 -25.03 -5.05 8.73
CA ILE A 165 -25.56 -3.91 7.99
C ILE A 165 -26.26 -4.37 6.70
N MET A 166 -25.63 -5.27 5.94
CA MET A 166 -26.22 -5.81 4.71
C MET A 166 -27.48 -6.63 4.99
N LEU A 167 -27.51 -7.42 6.07
CA LEU A 167 -28.70 -8.17 6.49
C LEU A 167 -29.86 -7.22 6.84
N ASN A 168 -29.58 -6.17 7.63
CA ASN A 168 -30.59 -5.16 7.98
C ASN A 168 -31.14 -4.44 6.75
N LEU A 169 -30.29 -4.09 5.78
CA LEU A 169 -30.72 -3.46 4.52
C LEU A 169 -31.63 -4.38 3.69
N VAL A 170 -31.30 -5.68 3.61
CA VAL A 170 -32.14 -6.66 2.89
C VAL A 170 -33.51 -6.78 3.54
N THR A 171 -33.57 -6.81 4.88
CA THR A 171 -34.85 -6.82 5.62
C THR A 171 -35.69 -5.58 5.32
N ILE A 172 -35.09 -4.38 5.41
CA ILE A 172 -35.78 -3.11 5.13
C ILE A 172 -36.32 -3.08 3.69
N VAL A 173 -35.52 -3.49 2.70
CA VAL A 173 -35.96 -3.53 1.30
C VAL A 173 -37.07 -4.56 1.08
N GLY A 174 -37.02 -5.71 1.77
CA GLY A 174 -38.09 -6.72 1.75
C GLY A 174 -39.41 -6.18 2.30
N GLU A 175 -39.36 -5.45 3.42
CA GLU A 175 -40.53 -4.80 4.02
C GLU A 175 -41.12 -3.69 3.14
N MET A 176 -40.27 -2.95 2.42
CA MET A 176 -40.71 -1.92 1.47
C MET A 176 -41.37 -2.48 0.20
N LYS A 177 -41.11 -3.74 -0.15
CA LYS A 177 -41.66 -4.40 -1.35
C LYS A 177 -42.96 -5.19 -1.07
N ASN A 178 -43.27 -5.40 0.21
CA ASN A 178 -44.48 -6.09 0.68
C ASN A 178 -45.60 -5.13 1.13
N ARG A 179 -45.45 -3.81 0.89
CA ARG A 179 -46.51 -2.80 0.94
C ARG A 179 -46.85 -2.36 -0.47
#